data_AF-A0A7Y2I1D3-F1
#
_entry.id   AF-A0A7Y2I1D3-F1
#
_cell.length_a   1.000
_cell.length_b   1.000
_cell.length_c   1.000
_cell.angle_alpha   90.00
_cell.angle_beta   90.00
_cell.angle_gamma   90.00
#
_symmetry.space_group_name_H-M   'P 1'
#
loop_
_entity.id
_entity.type
_entity.pdbx_description
1 polymer ?
#
loop_
_entity_poly.entity_id
_entity_poly.type
_entity_poly.pdbx_seq_one_letter_code
_entity_poly.pdbx_strand_id
1 'polypeptide(L)'
;MFTLRQLLLPATGVTVIALNTLTAMAADIEIVTLTPETSDAPGASVVRTVEGASSTGPTDGETPTQMPGFPVTMGTHANFKPTRGLVFADLVGDERLEIIASSTDRKVYAWDLGGKAVPGFPVTLNNWAQRAPSVADLDGDGDLEIVQFTRGLTSGGRIYALDHEGEVLPGFPINVNNNNLAGAPTLADLDGDGTLEIIAGERSGSIGFLHVFNADGTAWEGEQWPHPLDHVPTGSAAVGDVDDDGALEIFYYSYQSMYLLNTDGTALPGWPKQIPGANFSYQSAALADLDGDGDLEIVVGAHQSAAGCYVFHHDGSGYPGWPKLVGTWTFCPPTVTDLENDGTLEILDGRAGFVSGPSSLFWVWNADGVVRPGFPFTQPTGGGSEGPLTVADIDGDGVKEIFADSNRMQDNQGWLWGVDAAGNDLPGFPLRPQGFTYLNGATIGDVDGDGDYELGVVTYLDLTAFVYLYDLTQSYGPACNDGWPIYHGHAERGGLYDPTCDCPEDLDQSGDVGFTDLLAVLANWGPCDGCAEDLDQSGEVGFTDLLAVLARWGPCG
;
A
#
# COMPACT_ATOMS: atom_id res chain seq x y z
N MET A 1 33.68 -18.91 26.34
CA MET A 1 33.24 -19.01 27.76
C MET A 1 32.57 -17.69 28.09
N PHE A 2 31.25 -17.62 28.01
CA PHE A 2 30.49 -16.40 28.28
C PHE A 2 30.49 -16.11 29.77
N THR A 3 30.73 -14.86 30.18
CA THR A 3 30.61 -14.45 31.58
C THR A 3 29.38 -13.57 31.68
N LEU A 4 28.28 -14.11 32.20
CA LEU A 4 27.05 -13.35 32.41
C LEU A 4 27.28 -12.37 33.58
N ARG A 5 27.15 -11.06 33.35
CA ARG A 5 27.08 -10.07 34.43
C ARG A 5 25.73 -9.36 34.36
N GLN A 6 24.83 -9.76 35.25
CA GLN A 6 23.57 -9.07 35.48
C GLN A 6 23.84 -7.73 36.20
N LEU A 7 23.45 -6.60 35.60
CA LEU A 7 23.41 -5.31 36.28
C LEU A 7 21.94 -4.96 36.55
N LEU A 8 21.50 -5.10 37.80
CA LEU A 8 20.19 -4.63 38.23
C LEU A 8 20.29 -3.13 38.53
N LEU A 9 19.61 -2.29 37.73
CA LEU A 9 19.32 -0.90 38.11
C LEU A 9 17.94 -0.87 38.77
N PRO A 10 17.84 -0.57 40.08
CA PRO A 10 16.56 -0.55 40.75
C PRO A 10 15.88 0.81 40.51
N ALA A 11 15.07 0.92 39.45
CA ALA A 11 13.98 1.91 39.35
C ALA A 11 13.03 1.78 38.14
N THR A 12 13.39 1.08 37.04
CA THR A 12 12.65 1.21 35.76
C THR A 12 12.11 -0.08 35.14
N GLY A 13 12.31 -1.25 35.77
CA GLY A 13 11.81 -2.53 35.22
C GLY A 13 12.53 -3.03 33.96
N VAL A 14 13.60 -2.35 33.52
CA VAL A 14 14.43 -2.74 32.38
C VAL A 14 15.53 -3.70 32.83
N THR A 15 15.65 -4.85 32.18
CA THR A 15 16.78 -5.78 32.37
C THR A 15 17.75 -5.61 31.20
N VAL A 16 18.97 -5.17 31.50
CA VAL A 16 20.05 -5.08 30.50
C VAL A 16 20.93 -6.32 30.63
N ILE A 17 21.09 -7.07 29.54
CA ILE A 17 22.02 -8.19 29.47
C ILE A 17 23.16 -7.78 28.55
N ALA A 18 24.38 -7.70 29.09
CA ALA A 18 25.59 -7.51 28.30
C ALA A 18 26.23 -8.89 28.06
N LEU A 19 26.39 -9.28 26.80
CA LEU A 19 27.15 -10.45 26.38
C LEU A 19 28.54 -9.98 25.92
N ASN A 20 29.59 -10.39 26.62
CA ASN A 20 30.97 -10.17 26.16
C ASN A 20 31.45 -11.39 25.37
N THR A 21 31.80 -11.22 24.10
CA THR A 21 32.65 -12.14 23.36
C THR A 21 34.12 -11.80 23.62
N LEU A 22 34.87 -12.76 24.17
CA LEU A 22 36.32 -12.65 24.35
C LEU A 22 37.01 -13.22 23.11
N THR A 23 37.12 -12.42 22.05
CA THR A 23 38.10 -12.63 20.99
C THR A 23 38.93 -11.37 20.83
N ALA A 24 40.25 -11.54 20.84
CA ALA A 24 41.20 -10.45 20.87
C ALA A 24 41.23 -9.71 19.53
N MET A 25 40.56 -8.57 19.47
CA MET A 25 40.86 -7.31 18.74
C MET A 25 39.52 -6.56 18.62
N ALA A 26 39.42 -5.41 19.29
CA ALA A 26 38.20 -4.63 19.55
C ALA A 26 37.13 -5.37 20.39
N ALA A 27 36.72 -4.78 21.51
CA ALA A 27 35.62 -5.29 22.31
C ALA A 27 34.35 -4.59 21.81
N ASP A 28 33.59 -5.26 20.94
CA ASP A 28 32.23 -4.85 20.63
C ASP A 28 31.37 -5.14 21.86
N ILE A 29 30.86 -4.09 22.49
CA ILE A 29 29.92 -4.20 23.60
C ILE A 29 28.52 -4.25 22.98
N GLU A 30 27.94 -5.45 22.94
CA GLU A 30 26.56 -5.63 22.54
C GLU A 30 25.65 -5.35 23.74
N ILE A 31 24.86 -4.27 23.66
CA ILE A 31 23.89 -3.89 24.70
C ILE A 31 22.50 -4.32 24.24
N VAL A 32 22.05 -5.49 24.70
CA VAL A 32 20.66 -5.93 24.49
C VAL A 32 19.80 -5.33 25.59
N THR A 33 18.89 -4.43 25.20
CA THR A 33 17.89 -3.86 26.11
C THR A 33 16.61 -4.63 25.97
N LEU A 34 16.28 -5.48 26.94
CA LEU A 34 15.00 -6.18 26.95
C LEU A 34 13.91 -5.21 27.44
N THR A 35 13.04 -4.78 26.53
CA THR A 35 11.74 -4.19 26.89
C THR A 35 10.72 -5.33 27.09
N PRO A 36 9.60 -5.10 27.80
CA PRO A 36 8.49 -6.06 27.82
C PRO A 36 8.05 -6.51 26.41
N GLU A 37 8.23 -5.65 25.40
CA GLU A 37 7.89 -5.90 23.99
C GLU A 37 8.82 -6.91 23.31
N THR A 38 10.07 -7.03 23.75
CA THR A 38 11.05 -8.01 23.20
C THR A 38 11.00 -9.38 23.89
N SER A 39 10.19 -9.54 24.94
CA SER A 39 10.24 -10.73 25.79
C SER A 39 9.50 -11.96 25.24
N ASP A 40 8.70 -11.78 24.17
CA ASP A 40 7.93 -12.86 23.52
C ASP A 40 8.58 -13.42 22.23
N ALA A 41 9.81 -12.99 21.89
CA ALA A 41 10.51 -13.44 20.69
C ALA A 41 11.93 -13.96 21.01
N PRO A 42 12.13 -15.30 21.10
CA PRO A 42 13.46 -15.88 21.23
C PRO A 42 14.30 -15.57 19.98
N GLY A 43 15.23 -14.62 20.07
CA GLY A 43 16.07 -14.17 18.95
C GLY A 43 15.80 -12.75 18.45
N ALA A 44 14.86 -12.01 19.07
CA ALA A 44 14.52 -10.65 18.64
C ALA A 44 15.55 -9.58 19.05
N SER A 45 15.85 -8.76 18.04
CA SER A 45 16.51 -7.45 17.96
C SER A 45 17.89 -7.26 18.62
N VAL A 46 18.90 -7.16 17.75
CA VAL A 46 20.08 -6.33 18.00
C VAL A 46 19.60 -4.88 18.07
N VAL A 47 19.64 -4.26 19.25
CA VAL A 47 19.41 -2.81 19.38
C VAL A 47 20.63 -2.10 18.79
N ARG A 48 20.53 -1.64 17.54
CA ARG A 48 21.62 -0.95 16.83
C ARG A 48 21.72 0.49 17.29
N THR A 49 22.93 0.97 17.55
CA THR A 49 23.20 2.40 17.81
C THR A 49 23.36 3.12 16.48
N VAL A 50 22.42 3.98 16.10
CA VAL A 50 22.62 4.93 14.99
C VAL A 50 23.18 6.23 15.60
N GLU A 51 24.49 6.26 15.85
CA GLU A 51 25.21 7.53 15.73
C GLU A 51 25.56 7.66 14.24
N GLY A 52 25.05 8.74 13.64
CA GLY A 52 25.07 9.11 12.22
C GLY A 52 25.94 8.27 11.28
N ALA A 53 25.30 7.75 10.23
CA ALA A 53 25.90 7.23 9.00
C ALA A 53 27.30 6.60 9.19
N SER A 54 27.34 5.28 9.34
CA SER A 54 28.63 4.57 9.36
C SER A 54 29.43 4.92 8.10
N SER A 55 30.70 5.25 8.31
CA SER A 55 31.62 5.81 7.32
C SER A 55 32.35 4.77 6.47
N THR A 56 31.79 3.56 6.33
CA THR A 56 32.08 2.76 5.13
C THR A 56 31.15 3.27 4.05
N GLY A 57 31.60 4.30 3.34
CA GLY A 57 30.82 4.91 2.28
C GLY A 57 30.36 3.85 1.28
N PRO A 58 29.12 3.95 0.78
CA PRO A 58 28.67 3.11 -0.32
C PRO A 58 29.63 3.24 -1.49
N THR A 59 29.84 2.14 -2.20
CA THR A 59 30.48 2.20 -3.52
C THR A 59 29.63 3.11 -4.42
N ASP A 60 30.27 3.95 -5.24
CA ASP A 60 29.56 4.80 -6.20
C ASP A 60 28.58 3.92 -7.00
N GLY A 61 27.26 4.17 -6.88
CA GLY A 61 26.20 3.39 -7.55
C GLY A 61 25.25 2.57 -6.66
N GLU A 62 25.25 2.74 -5.33
CA GLU A 62 24.32 2.07 -4.39
C GLU A 62 23.57 3.06 -3.48
N THR A 63 23.40 4.31 -3.91
CA THR A 63 22.79 5.34 -3.05
C THR A 63 21.72 6.07 -3.80
N PRO A 64 20.47 6.12 -3.28
CA PRO A 64 19.39 6.80 -3.95
C PRO A 64 19.75 8.26 -4.29
N THR A 65 19.50 8.66 -5.52
CA THR A 65 19.80 10.00 -6.03
C THR A 65 18.54 10.82 -6.20
N GLN A 66 18.59 12.10 -5.84
CA GLN A 66 17.44 12.99 -6.05
C GLN A 66 17.28 13.27 -7.55
N MET A 67 16.10 12.95 -8.10
CA MET A 67 15.77 13.25 -9.48
C MET A 67 15.73 14.77 -9.75
N PRO A 68 16.28 15.25 -10.88
CA PRO A 68 16.20 16.65 -11.27
C PRO A 68 14.75 17.14 -11.35
N GLY A 69 14.49 18.37 -10.91
CA GLY A 69 13.13 18.93 -10.88
C GLY A 69 12.38 18.66 -9.57
N PHE A 70 12.85 17.70 -8.77
CA PHE A 70 12.29 17.38 -7.46
C PHE A 70 13.18 17.91 -6.30
N PRO A 71 12.60 18.23 -5.13
CA PRO A 71 11.17 18.13 -4.83
C PRO A 71 10.31 19.24 -5.44
N VAL A 72 9.10 18.89 -5.87
CA VAL A 72 8.02 19.85 -6.14
C VAL A 72 7.20 20.10 -4.87
N THR A 73 6.40 21.16 -4.84
CA THR A 73 5.66 21.57 -3.63
C THR A 73 4.16 21.70 -3.85
N MET A 74 3.40 21.25 -2.85
CA MET A 74 1.94 21.46 -2.73
C MET A 74 1.62 22.33 -1.51
N GLY A 75 0.50 23.05 -1.54
CA GLY A 75 -0.02 23.71 -0.34
C GLY A 75 -0.70 22.70 0.58
N THR A 76 -0.84 23.00 1.87
CA THR A 76 -1.62 22.18 2.81
C THR A 76 -2.48 23.02 3.74
N HIS A 77 -3.55 22.41 4.26
CA HIS A 77 -4.31 22.95 5.38
C HIS A 77 -3.49 22.90 6.68
N ALA A 78 -3.70 23.85 7.59
CA ALA A 78 -2.92 23.99 8.82
C ALA A 78 -2.85 22.72 9.68
N ASN A 79 -3.98 22.00 9.81
CA ASN A 79 -4.12 20.86 10.72
C ASN A 79 -4.24 19.50 10.01
N PHE A 80 -4.52 19.48 8.71
CA PHE A 80 -4.77 18.25 7.97
C PHE A 80 -3.85 18.22 6.77
N LYS A 81 -3.04 17.17 6.66
CA LYS A 81 -1.98 17.02 5.66
C LYS A 81 -2.37 15.94 4.65
N PRO A 82 -1.80 15.96 3.43
CA PRO A 82 -1.86 14.81 2.55
C PRO A 82 -1.27 13.58 3.24
N THR A 83 -1.89 12.43 2.98
CA THR A 83 -1.57 11.15 3.61
C THR A 83 -1.79 10.02 2.61
N ARG A 84 -1.08 8.91 2.81
CA ARG A 84 -1.10 7.72 1.93
C ARG A 84 -0.43 7.88 0.57
N GLY A 85 0.52 8.82 0.47
CA GLY A 85 1.45 8.87 -0.66
C GLY A 85 0.87 9.52 -1.91
N LEU A 86 1.36 9.06 -3.05
CA LEU A 86 1.06 9.51 -4.41
C LEU A 86 0.76 8.28 -5.27
N VAL A 87 0.59 8.46 -6.58
CA VAL A 87 0.51 7.39 -7.58
C VAL A 87 1.34 7.76 -8.80
N PHE A 88 1.97 6.76 -9.41
CA PHE A 88 2.63 6.86 -10.71
C PHE A 88 1.71 6.20 -11.74
N ALA A 89 1.47 6.88 -12.86
CA ALA A 89 0.64 6.36 -13.95
C ALA A 89 1.00 7.08 -15.24
N ASP A 90 0.96 6.39 -16.38
CA ASP A 90 1.08 7.01 -17.71
C ASP A 90 -0.22 7.76 -18.03
N LEU A 91 -0.35 8.96 -17.46
CA LEU A 91 -1.59 9.72 -17.51
C LEU A 91 -1.84 10.23 -18.92
N VAL A 92 -0.78 10.56 -19.68
CA VAL A 92 -0.90 11.20 -21.00
C VAL A 92 -0.64 10.25 -22.19
N GLY A 93 -0.52 8.95 -21.93
CA GLY A 93 -0.36 7.89 -22.93
C GLY A 93 0.94 7.98 -23.72
N ASP A 94 2.04 8.36 -23.06
CA ASP A 94 3.37 8.52 -23.69
C ASP A 94 4.43 7.52 -23.22
N GLU A 95 3.99 6.45 -22.57
CA GLU A 95 4.77 5.34 -22.00
C GLU A 95 5.74 5.80 -20.88
N ARG A 96 5.53 6.98 -20.30
CA ARG A 96 6.28 7.45 -19.13
C ARG A 96 5.32 7.83 -18.02
N LEU A 97 5.69 7.50 -16.79
CA LEU A 97 4.78 7.70 -15.67
C LEU A 97 4.79 9.17 -15.21
N GLU A 98 3.60 9.74 -15.09
CA GLU A 98 3.37 11.00 -14.37
C GLU A 98 3.31 10.77 -12.86
N ILE A 99 3.72 11.80 -12.12
CA ILE A 99 3.64 11.82 -10.66
C ILE A 99 2.35 12.53 -10.25
N ILE A 100 1.40 11.79 -9.69
CA ILE A 100 0.06 12.31 -9.36
C ILE A 100 -0.13 12.33 -7.84
N ALA A 101 -0.48 13.50 -7.30
CA ALA A 101 -0.73 13.66 -5.88
C ALA A 101 -1.87 14.65 -5.61
N SER A 102 -2.55 14.49 -4.49
CA SER A 102 -3.60 15.41 -4.06
C SER A 102 -3.28 16.01 -2.69
N SER A 103 -3.82 17.20 -2.42
CA SER A 103 -3.53 17.90 -1.18
C SER A 103 -4.70 18.71 -0.62
N THR A 104 -4.58 18.99 0.68
CA THR A 104 -5.59 19.67 1.48
C THR A 104 -5.65 21.18 1.21
N ASP A 105 -4.90 21.69 0.23
CA ASP A 105 -5.14 22.99 -0.39
C ASP A 105 -6.22 22.96 -1.50
N ARG A 106 -6.89 21.81 -1.62
CA ARG A 106 -8.05 21.53 -2.50
C ARG A 106 -7.64 21.31 -3.95
N LYS A 107 -6.54 20.61 -4.18
CA LYS A 107 -6.02 20.38 -5.52
C LYS A 107 -5.61 18.94 -5.75
N VAL A 108 -5.75 18.53 -6.99
CA VAL A 108 -5.07 17.38 -7.59
C VAL A 108 -3.96 17.94 -8.48
N TYR A 109 -2.77 17.37 -8.37
CA TYR A 109 -1.58 17.75 -9.10
C TYR A 109 -1.11 16.55 -9.93
N ALA A 110 -0.57 16.84 -11.10
CA ALA A 110 0.19 15.91 -11.92
C ALA A 110 1.45 16.62 -12.43
N TRP A 111 2.59 15.95 -12.41
CA TRP A 111 3.86 16.45 -12.94
C TRP A 111 4.53 15.41 -13.83
N ASP A 112 5.23 15.89 -14.84
CA ASP A 112 6.18 15.08 -15.61
C ASP A 112 7.44 14.77 -14.76
N LEU A 113 8.29 13.88 -15.29
CA LEU A 113 9.58 13.51 -14.71
C LEU A 113 10.51 14.71 -14.44
N GLY A 114 10.32 15.82 -15.16
CA GLY A 114 11.07 17.06 -14.94
C GLY A 114 10.54 17.93 -13.79
N GLY A 115 9.50 17.48 -13.08
CA GLY A 115 8.81 18.24 -12.04
C GLY A 115 7.95 19.39 -12.59
N LYS A 116 7.66 19.40 -13.89
CA LYS A 116 6.81 20.41 -14.51
C LYS A 116 5.36 19.91 -14.54
N ALA A 117 4.43 20.81 -14.24
CA ALA A 117 3.01 20.48 -14.26
C ALA A 117 2.56 19.99 -15.65
N VAL A 118 1.83 18.89 -15.65
CA VAL A 118 1.10 18.37 -16.82
C VAL A 118 0.05 19.43 -17.24
N PRO A 119 -0.18 19.66 -18.55
CA PRO A 119 -1.26 20.54 -19.00
C PRO A 119 -2.60 20.19 -18.34
N GLY A 120 -3.37 21.20 -17.93
CA GLY A 120 -4.60 20.98 -17.16
C GLY A 120 -4.41 20.98 -15.64
N PHE A 121 -3.23 20.60 -15.15
CA PHE A 121 -2.94 20.49 -13.72
C PHE A 121 -2.22 21.71 -13.13
N PRO A 122 -2.45 22.03 -11.85
CA PRO A 122 -3.35 21.34 -10.92
C PRO A 122 -4.82 21.71 -11.10
N VAL A 123 -5.70 20.72 -10.93
CA VAL A 123 -7.14 20.89 -10.90
C VAL A 123 -7.58 21.34 -9.51
N THR A 124 -8.44 22.36 -9.42
CA THR A 124 -8.96 22.88 -8.15
C THR A 124 -10.32 22.27 -7.82
N LEU A 125 -10.39 21.57 -6.69
CA LEU A 125 -11.59 20.90 -6.19
C LEU A 125 -12.43 21.82 -5.28
N ASN A 126 -13.64 21.37 -4.94
CA ASN A 126 -14.52 22.07 -4.02
C ASN A 126 -13.95 22.16 -2.59
N ASN A 127 -13.23 21.13 -2.14
CA ASN A 127 -12.76 20.96 -0.77
C ASN A 127 -11.49 20.11 -0.71
N TRP A 128 -11.01 19.79 0.49
CA TRP A 128 -9.71 19.13 0.69
C TRP A 128 -9.69 17.72 0.12
N ALA A 129 -8.67 17.41 -0.67
CA ALA A 129 -8.26 16.04 -0.98
C ALA A 129 -7.17 15.65 0.02
N GLN A 130 -7.43 14.67 0.89
CA GLN A 130 -6.50 14.32 1.97
C GLN A 130 -5.77 13.00 1.73
N ARG A 131 -6.38 12.09 0.96
CA ARG A 131 -5.83 10.77 0.63
C ARG A 131 -5.36 10.76 -0.81
N ALA A 132 -4.38 9.93 -1.10
CA ALA A 132 -3.92 9.69 -2.46
C ALA A 132 -5.09 9.34 -3.40
N PRO A 133 -5.04 9.78 -4.67
CA PRO A 133 -6.06 9.49 -5.67
C PRO A 133 -5.98 8.04 -6.16
N SER A 134 -7.04 7.53 -6.79
CA SER A 134 -6.97 6.31 -7.60
C SER A 134 -6.92 6.68 -9.07
N VAL A 135 -6.28 5.83 -9.89
CA VAL A 135 -6.11 6.03 -11.32
C VAL A 135 -6.45 4.75 -12.06
N ALA A 136 -7.25 4.85 -13.11
CA ALA A 136 -7.62 3.78 -14.03
C ALA A 136 -8.37 4.37 -15.24
N ASP A 137 -8.47 3.62 -16.34
CA ASP A 137 -9.42 3.92 -17.42
C ASP A 137 -10.84 3.66 -16.89
N LEU A 138 -11.58 4.72 -16.60
CA LEU A 138 -12.88 4.65 -15.97
C LEU A 138 -14.00 4.59 -17.00
N ASP A 139 -13.85 5.25 -18.15
CA ASP A 139 -14.90 5.35 -19.16
C ASP A 139 -14.68 4.52 -20.44
N GLY A 140 -13.59 3.76 -20.48
CA GLY A 140 -13.27 2.76 -21.51
C GLY A 140 -12.78 3.39 -22.80
N ASP A 141 -12.21 4.59 -22.76
CA ASP A 141 -11.69 5.29 -23.92
C ASP A 141 -10.18 5.07 -24.17
N GLY A 142 -9.51 4.38 -23.25
CA GLY A 142 -8.09 4.03 -23.29
C GLY A 142 -7.16 5.07 -22.66
N ASP A 143 -7.66 6.24 -22.26
CA ASP A 143 -6.93 7.20 -21.45
C ASP A 143 -7.23 6.97 -19.95
N LEU A 144 -6.31 7.38 -19.06
CA LEU A 144 -6.50 7.17 -17.62
C LEU A 144 -7.20 8.34 -16.93
N GLU A 145 -8.19 8.03 -16.08
CA GLU A 145 -8.84 9.00 -15.20
C GLU A 145 -8.24 9.02 -13.80
N ILE A 146 -8.35 10.19 -13.16
CA ILE A 146 -8.05 10.37 -11.73
C ILE A 146 -9.36 10.46 -10.94
N VAL A 147 -9.60 9.46 -10.08
CA VAL A 147 -10.69 9.50 -9.10
C VAL A 147 -10.20 10.06 -7.77
N GLN A 148 -10.92 11.04 -7.22
CA GLN A 148 -10.55 11.69 -5.96
C GLN A 148 -11.74 12.02 -5.07
N PHE A 149 -11.66 11.60 -3.81
CA PHE A 149 -12.59 12.01 -2.76
C PHE A 149 -12.18 13.32 -2.10
N THR A 150 -13.17 14.15 -1.77
CA THR A 150 -12.97 15.34 -0.95
C THR A 150 -13.59 15.24 0.43
N ARG A 151 -13.15 16.12 1.33
CA ARG A 151 -13.71 16.33 2.68
C ARG A 151 -13.41 17.72 3.19
N GLY A 152 -14.13 18.16 4.21
CA GLY A 152 -13.81 19.35 5.01
C GLY A 152 -13.74 19.04 6.49
N LEU A 153 -13.76 20.09 7.32
CA LEU A 153 -13.80 19.95 8.79
C LEU A 153 -14.99 19.12 9.27
N THR A 154 -16.16 19.37 8.68
CA THR A 154 -17.42 18.71 9.08
C THR A 154 -18.22 18.18 7.89
N SER A 155 -18.02 18.73 6.70
CA SER A 155 -18.80 18.46 5.50
C SER A 155 -18.05 18.94 4.26
N GLY A 156 -18.58 18.60 3.09
CA GLY A 156 -18.13 19.05 1.78
C GLY A 156 -17.39 17.99 1.00
N GLY A 157 -17.70 16.71 1.23
CA GLY A 157 -17.19 15.62 0.39
C GLY A 157 -17.89 15.53 -0.95
N ARG A 158 -17.10 15.15 -1.95
CA ARG A 158 -17.45 14.93 -3.34
C ARG A 158 -16.62 13.78 -3.87
N ILE A 159 -17.15 13.08 -4.85
CA ILE A 159 -16.40 12.14 -5.69
C ILE A 159 -16.13 12.88 -6.99
N TYR A 160 -14.87 13.06 -7.36
CA TYR A 160 -14.45 13.55 -8.67
C TYR A 160 -13.91 12.39 -9.48
N ALA A 161 -14.21 12.37 -10.77
CA ALA A 161 -13.43 11.70 -11.80
C ALA A 161 -12.95 12.80 -12.76
N LEU A 162 -11.66 12.81 -13.05
CA LEU A 162 -10.99 13.79 -13.90
C LEU A 162 -10.32 13.05 -15.04
N ASP A 163 -10.49 13.51 -16.27
CA ASP A 163 -9.72 12.98 -17.41
C ASP A 163 -8.23 13.38 -17.31
N HIS A 164 -7.42 12.83 -18.22
CA HIS A 164 -6.00 13.11 -18.32
C HIS A 164 -5.66 14.58 -18.63
N GLU A 165 -6.63 15.38 -19.07
CA GLU A 165 -6.49 16.82 -19.30
C GLU A 165 -7.00 17.68 -18.13
N GLY A 166 -7.45 17.05 -17.06
CA GLY A 166 -7.89 17.68 -15.82
C GLY A 166 -9.29 18.29 -15.90
N GLU A 167 -10.09 17.96 -16.92
CA GLU A 167 -11.50 18.28 -16.97
C GLU A 167 -12.31 17.23 -16.18
N VAL A 168 -13.50 17.63 -15.72
CA VAL A 168 -14.35 16.76 -14.90
C VAL A 168 -15.26 15.95 -15.82
N LEU A 169 -15.24 14.62 -15.66
CA LEU A 169 -16.10 13.74 -16.45
C LEU A 169 -17.60 14.03 -16.30
N PRO A 170 -18.42 13.75 -17.33
CA PRO A 170 -19.88 13.80 -17.21
C PRO A 170 -20.39 12.97 -16.03
N GLY A 171 -21.37 13.50 -15.28
CA GLY A 171 -21.87 12.85 -14.06
C GLY A 171 -21.14 13.27 -12.78
N PHE A 172 -19.93 13.81 -12.89
CA PHE A 172 -19.11 14.26 -11.76
C PHE A 172 -19.12 15.79 -11.54
N PRO A 173 -18.81 16.27 -10.33
CA PRO A 173 -18.60 15.49 -9.12
C PRO A 173 -19.90 15.02 -8.47
N ILE A 174 -19.91 13.80 -7.96
CA ILE A 174 -21.04 13.24 -7.20
C ILE A 174 -21.09 13.89 -5.82
N ASN A 175 -22.31 14.22 -5.36
CA ASN A 175 -22.55 14.81 -4.06
C ASN A 175 -23.38 13.89 -3.16
N VAL A 176 -22.72 13.21 -2.24
CA VAL A 176 -23.36 12.33 -1.25
C VAL A 176 -23.78 13.14 -0.02
N ASN A 177 -24.93 13.83 -0.12
CA ASN A 177 -25.53 14.63 0.97
C ASN A 177 -24.60 15.69 1.58
N ASN A 178 -23.57 16.11 0.85
CA ASN A 178 -22.50 16.98 1.32
C ASN A 178 -21.73 16.44 2.54
N ASN A 179 -21.86 15.16 2.87
CA ASN A 179 -21.10 14.53 3.94
C ASN A 179 -19.65 14.31 3.50
N ASN A 180 -18.75 14.13 4.46
CA ASN A 180 -17.34 13.84 4.15
C ASN A 180 -17.21 12.40 3.66
N LEU A 181 -16.22 12.12 2.82
CA LEU A 181 -15.87 10.76 2.43
C LEU A 181 -14.69 10.24 3.26
N ALA A 182 -14.67 8.94 3.52
CA ALA A 182 -13.59 8.20 4.17
C ALA A 182 -12.67 7.55 3.12
N GLY A 183 -11.43 7.23 3.52
CA GLY A 183 -10.50 6.51 2.65
C GLY A 183 -9.99 7.29 1.44
N ALA A 184 -9.14 6.61 0.67
CA ALA A 184 -8.95 6.89 -0.75
C ALA A 184 -10.11 6.23 -1.53
N PRO A 185 -10.36 6.65 -2.78
CA PRO A 185 -11.24 5.90 -3.67
C PRO A 185 -10.74 4.45 -3.82
N THR A 186 -11.68 3.53 -4.05
CA THR A 186 -11.40 2.15 -4.44
C THR A 186 -12.18 1.93 -5.74
N LEU A 187 -11.49 1.40 -6.75
CA LEU A 187 -12.04 1.06 -8.06
C LEU A 187 -12.00 -0.46 -8.24
N ALA A 188 -13.06 -1.06 -8.77
CA ALA A 188 -13.12 -2.49 -9.09
C ALA A 188 -14.27 -2.75 -10.08
N ASP A 189 -14.09 -3.68 -11.02
CA ASP A 189 -15.16 -4.18 -11.89
C ASP A 189 -16.01 -5.17 -11.09
N LEU A 190 -17.16 -4.72 -10.57
CA LEU A 190 -17.96 -5.50 -9.64
C LEU A 190 -18.96 -6.43 -10.34
N ASP A 191 -19.32 -6.19 -11.60
CA ASP A 191 -20.25 -7.04 -12.34
C ASP A 191 -19.63 -7.77 -13.55
N GLY A 192 -18.33 -7.60 -13.77
CA GLY A 192 -17.56 -8.28 -14.81
C GLY A 192 -17.84 -7.71 -16.21
N ASP A 193 -18.24 -6.45 -16.31
CA ASP A 193 -18.56 -5.79 -17.58
C ASP A 193 -17.38 -5.05 -18.22
N GLY A 194 -16.23 -5.04 -17.53
CA GLY A 194 -15.00 -4.39 -17.98
C GLY A 194 -14.91 -2.90 -17.62
N THR A 195 -15.91 -2.32 -16.95
CA THR A 195 -15.86 -0.97 -16.41
C THR A 195 -15.71 -0.99 -14.90
N LEU A 196 -14.98 -0.01 -14.33
CA LEU A 196 -14.71 0.01 -12.89
C LEU A 196 -15.75 0.82 -12.12
N GLU A 197 -16.32 0.22 -11.09
CA GLU A 197 -17.16 0.91 -10.11
C GLU A 197 -16.34 1.66 -9.07
N ILE A 198 -16.93 2.73 -8.52
CA ILE A 198 -16.35 3.53 -7.44
C ILE A 198 -17.01 3.20 -6.11
N ILE A 199 -16.22 2.68 -5.17
CA ILE A 199 -16.68 2.35 -3.81
C ILE A 199 -16.34 3.50 -2.83
N ALA A 200 -17.34 4.05 -2.16
CA ALA A 200 -17.20 5.27 -1.33
C ALA A 200 -17.86 5.18 0.05
N GLY A 201 -17.08 5.41 1.12
CA GLY A 201 -17.59 5.49 2.48
C GLY A 201 -18.06 6.90 2.89
N GLU A 202 -19.37 7.08 3.05
CA GLU A 202 -19.99 8.33 3.52
C GLU A 202 -19.91 8.46 5.05
N ARG A 203 -19.17 9.48 5.52
CA ARG A 203 -19.09 9.85 6.94
C ARG A 203 -20.32 10.65 7.37
N SER A 204 -21.43 9.96 7.55
CA SER A 204 -22.60 10.43 8.29
C SER A 204 -22.52 9.97 9.76
N GLY A 205 -22.97 10.81 10.70
CA GLY A 205 -22.97 10.50 12.13
C GLY A 205 -24.40 10.44 12.66
N SER A 206 -24.80 9.46 13.47
CA SER A 206 -24.00 8.38 14.10
C SER A 206 -23.84 7.10 13.27
N ILE A 207 -24.50 7.01 12.11
CA ILE A 207 -24.53 5.86 11.18
C ILE A 207 -23.90 6.35 9.88
N GLY A 208 -22.90 5.63 9.38
CA GLY A 208 -22.31 5.89 8.07
C GLY A 208 -22.94 5.04 6.98
N PHE A 209 -22.54 5.25 5.74
CA PHE A 209 -23.00 4.45 4.60
C PHE A 209 -21.83 4.07 3.71
N LEU A 210 -21.89 2.88 3.13
CA LEU A 210 -21.05 2.48 2.00
C LEU A 210 -21.87 2.63 0.73
N HIS A 211 -21.30 3.27 -0.29
CA HIS A 211 -21.92 3.50 -1.58
C HIS A 211 -21.07 2.83 -2.67
N VAL A 212 -21.74 2.42 -3.74
CA VAL A 212 -21.13 2.01 -5.01
C VAL A 212 -21.74 2.90 -6.10
N PHE A 213 -20.92 3.36 -7.03
CA PHE A 213 -21.33 4.16 -8.18
C PHE A 213 -20.71 3.56 -9.43
N ASN A 214 -21.47 3.52 -10.53
CA ASN A 214 -20.95 3.15 -11.85
C ASN A 214 -19.93 4.20 -12.32
N ALA A 215 -19.13 3.83 -13.32
CA ALA A 215 -18.21 4.70 -14.03
C ALA A 215 -18.84 6.05 -14.48
N ASP A 216 -20.10 6.04 -14.92
CA ASP A 216 -20.84 7.25 -15.36
C ASP A 216 -21.36 8.15 -14.22
N GLY A 217 -21.08 7.75 -12.97
CA GLY A 217 -21.46 8.43 -11.73
C GLY A 217 -22.91 8.20 -11.29
N THR A 218 -23.66 7.32 -11.95
CA THR A 218 -24.94 6.83 -11.43
C THR A 218 -24.75 5.90 -10.24
N ALA A 219 -25.72 5.88 -9.34
CA ALA A 219 -25.64 5.01 -8.17
C ALA A 219 -25.91 3.55 -8.56
N TRP A 220 -25.14 2.63 -7.99
CA TRP A 220 -25.30 1.19 -8.19
C TRP A 220 -26.73 0.74 -7.85
N GLU A 221 -27.30 -0.11 -8.70
CA GLU A 221 -28.65 -0.62 -8.50
C GLU A 221 -28.65 -1.78 -7.50
N GLY A 222 -29.50 -1.72 -6.47
CA GLY A 222 -29.66 -2.81 -5.52
C GLY A 222 -30.49 -2.41 -4.30
N GLU A 223 -31.28 -3.33 -3.75
CA GLU A 223 -32.15 -3.01 -2.59
C GLU A 223 -31.37 -2.72 -1.30
N GLN A 224 -30.11 -3.17 -1.21
CA GLN A 224 -29.25 -2.98 -0.05
C GLN A 224 -28.36 -1.74 -0.16
N TRP A 225 -28.28 -1.09 -1.33
CA TRP A 225 -27.41 0.07 -1.57
C TRP A 225 -28.17 1.40 -1.41
N PRO A 226 -27.54 2.42 -0.78
CA PRO A 226 -26.27 2.36 -0.07
C PRO A 226 -26.36 1.55 1.23
N HIS A 227 -25.33 0.74 1.52
CA HIS A 227 -25.33 -0.16 2.68
C HIS A 227 -25.14 0.64 3.98
N PRO A 228 -26.06 0.55 4.95
CA PRO A 228 -25.93 1.27 6.21
C PRO A 228 -24.89 0.60 7.12
N LEU A 229 -23.97 1.40 7.64
CA LEU A 229 -22.96 0.97 8.61
C LEU A 229 -23.40 1.31 10.04
N ASP A 230 -23.09 0.45 11.00
CA ASP A 230 -23.35 0.68 12.42
C ASP A 230 -22.59 1.88 13.04
N HIS A 231 -21.60 2.43 12.32
CA HIS A 231 -20.87 3.62 12.72
C HIS A 231 -20.24 4.35 11.52
N VAL A 232 -19.59 5.48 11.77
CA VAL A 232 -18.86 6.27 10.77
C VAL A 232 -17.75 5.43 10.10
N PRO A 233 -17.61 5.45 8.76
CA PRO A 233 -16.58 4.75 8.00
C PRO A 233 -15.18 5.33 8.17
N THR A 234 -14.15 4.48 8.01
CA THR A 234 -12.79 4.78 8.50
C THR A 234 -11.64 4.51 7.54
N GLY A 235 -11.84 3.76 6.46
CA GLY A 235 -10.79 3.28 5.55
C GLY A 235 -11.19 3.34 4.07
N SER A 236 -10.33 2.74 3.23
CA SER A 236 -10.71 2.34 1.86
C SER A 236 -11.31 0.92 1.87
N ALA A 237 -12.08 0.58 0.85
CA ALA A 237 -12.61 -0.78 0.68
C ALA A 237 -11.52 -1.69 0.14
N ALA A 238 -11.58 -2.98 0.49
CA ALA A 238 -10.82 -4.01 -0.22
C ALA A 238 -11.78 -4.91 -0.99
N VAL A 239 -11.38 -5.37 -2.18
CA VAL A 239 -12.23 -6.10 -3.12
C VAL A 239 -11.46 -7.29 -3.68
N GLY A 240 -12.12 -8.45 -3.75
CA GLY A 240 -11.59 -9.70 -4.31
C GLY A 240 -12.67 -10.79 -4.24
N ASP A 241 -12.50 -11.88 -4.97
CA ASP A 241 -13.31 -13.09 -4.80
C ASP A 241 -12.83 -13.79 -3.52
N VAL A 242 -13.50 -13.54 -2.40
CA VAL A 242 -12.97 -13.91 -1.08
C VAL A 242 -13.31 -15.36 -0.74
N ASP A 243 -14.26 -15.99 -1.43
CA ASP A 243 -14.71 -17.37 -1.19
C ASP A 243 -14.71 -18.31 -2.40
N ASP A 244 -13.89 -17.97 -3.41
CA ASP A 244 -13.59 -18.74 -4.64
C ASP A 244 -14.88 -19.18 -5.37
N ASP A 245 -15.89 -18.31 -5.40
CA ASP A 245 -17.19 -18.57 -6.03
C ASP A 245 -17.34 -17.94 -7.42
N GLY A 246 -16.36 -17.14 -7.83
CA GLY A 246 -16.28 -16.41 -9.09
C GLY A 246 -16.93 -15.03 -9.06
N ALA A 247 -17.51 -14.60 -7.94
CA ALA A 247 -18.01 -13.24 -7.73
C ALA A 247 -17.09 -12.47 -6.76
N LEU A 248 -17.04 -11.15 -6.90
CA LEU A 248 -16.25 -10.31 -5.99
C LEU A 248 -17.04 -9.96 -4.73
N GLU A 249 -16.34 -9.91 -3.59
CA GLU A 249 -16.85 -9.34 -2.35
C GLU A 249 -16.16 -8.02 -2.01
N ILE A 250 -16.90 -7.19 -1.26
CA ILE A 250 -16.43 -5.91 -0.75
C ILE A 250 -16.23 -6.03 0.76
N PHE A 251 -14.97 -5.95 1.18
CA PHE A 251 -14.61 -5.80 2.57
C PHE A 251 -14.56 -4.32 2.98
N TYR A 252 -15.19 -3.96 4.11
CA TYR A 252 -15.21 -2.58 4.61
C TYR A 252 -15.29 -2.42 6.13
N TYR A 253 -14.91 -1.24 6.64
CA TYR A 253 -14.90 -0.92 8.07
C TYR A 253 -15.74 0.31 8.45
N SER A 254 -16.44 0.21 9.57
CA SER A 254 -16.83 1.34 10.42
C SER A 254 -15.84 1.47 11.60
N TYR A 255 -15.98 2.48 12.47
CA TYR A 255 -15.19 2.49 13.71
C TYR A 255 -15.44 1.28 14.63
N GLN A 256 -16.57 0.58 14.49
CA GLN A 256 -16.98 -0.50 15.40
C GLN A 256 -16.95 -1.89 14.77
N SER A 257 -17.39 -2.00 13.52
CA SER A 257 -17.60 -3.28 12.85
C SER A 257 -16.88 -3.36 11.52
N MET A 258 -16.54 -4.59 11.17
CA MET A 258 -16.05 -5.03 9.88
C MET A 258 -17.19 -5.69 9.12
N TYR A 259 -17.22 -5.53 7.81
CA TYR A 259 -18.24 -6.02 6.90
C TYR A 259 -17.55 -6.74 5.74
N LEU A 260 -18.09 -7.88 5.35
CA LEU A 260 -17.77 -8.57 4.10
C LEU A 260 -19.11 -8.74 3.38
N LEU A 261 -19.24 -8.13 2.22
CA LEU A 261 -20.50 -7.96 1.51
C LEU A 261 -20.37 -8.48 0.08
N ASN A 262 -21.38 -9.20 -0.41
CA ASN A 262 -21.55 -9.44 -1.84
C ASN A 262 -21.79 -8.11 -2.57
N THR A 263 -21.64 -8.11 -3.90
CA THR A 263 -21.94 -6.96 -4.78
C THR A 263 -23.39 -6.49 -4.68
N ASP A 264 -24.33 -7.36 -4.31
CA ASP A 264 -25.73 -7.00 -4.05
C ASP A 264 -25.95 -6.31 -2.69
N GLY A 265 -24.90 -6.18 -1.88
CA GLY A 265 -24.86 -5.55 -0.56
C GLY A 265 -25.30 -6.45 0.60
N THR A 266 -25.58 -7.73 0.36
CA THR A 266 -25.83 -8.72 1.43
C THR A 266 -24.52 -9.13 2.10
N ALA A 267 -24.56 -9.35 3.42
CA ALA A 267 -23.37 -9.76 4.16
C ALA A 267 -23.12 -11.27 4.10
N LEU A 268 -21.86 -11.67 3.98
CA LEU A 268 -21.45 -13.07 4.04
C LEU A 268 -21.69 -13.69 5.44
N PRO A 269 -21.80 -15.02 5.55
CA PRO A 269 -21.88 -15.71 6.82
C PRO A 269 -20.74 -15.31 7.76
N GLY A 270 -21.07 -15.00 9.03
CA GLY A 270 -20.08 -14.55 10.02
C GLY A 270 -19.91 -13.04 10.12
N TRP A 271 -20.50 -12.27 9.19
CA TRP A 271 -20.42 -10.81 9.12
C TRP A 271 -21.78 -10.13 9.36
N PRO A 272 -21.81 -8.86 9.84
CA PRO A 272 -20.66 -8.06 10.26
C PRO A 272 -20.02 -8.57 11.55
N LYS A 273 -18.74 -8.22 11.73
CA LYS A 273 -17.91 -8.73 12.84
C LYS A 273 -17.33 -7.59 13.67
N GLN A 274 -17.30 -7.79 14.98
CA GLN A 274 -16.65 -6.88 15.93
C GLN A 274 -15.52 -7.59 16.67
N ILE A 275 -14.47 -6.84 17.00
CA ILE A 275 -13.43 -7.28 17.92
C ILE A 275 -13.68 -6.56 19.27
N PRO A 276 -14.01 -7.28 20.35
CA PRO A 276 -14.26 -6.66 21.64
C PRO A 276 -13.09 -5.78 22.13
N GLY A 277 -13.37 -4.51 22.36
CA GLY A 277 -12.35 -3.55 22.83
C GLY A 277 -11.40 -3.03 21.74
N ALA A 278 -11.68 -3.33 20.47
CA ALA A 278 -11.04 -2.71 19.32
C ALA A 278 -11.91 -1.60 18.71
N ASN A 279 -11.23 -0.66 18.05
CA ASN A 279 -11.83 0.22 17.05
C ASN A 279 -10.94 0.21 15.80
N PHE A 280 -11.54 0.55 14.66
CA PHE A 280 -10.83 0.71 13.38
C PHE A 280 -10.71 2.19 13.04
N SER A 281 -9.57 2.65 12.54
CA SER A 281 -9.40 4.06 12.17
C SER A 281 -8.24 4.26 11.20
N TYR A 282 -8.50 4.89 10.05
CA TYR A 282 -7.47 5.26 9.06
C TYR A 282 -6.72 4.09 8.41
N GLN A 283 -7.13 2.84 8.65
CA GLN A 283 -6.57 1.62 8.08
C GLN A 283 -7.43 1.14 6.91
N SER A 284 -6.83 0.33 6.04
CA SER A 284 -7.50 -0.43 5.00
C SER A 284 -7.06 -1.89 5.12
N ALA A 285 -7.84 -2.85 4.63
CA ALA A 285 -7.51 -4.26 4.73
C ALA A 285 -6.40 -4.65 3.73
N ALA A 286 -5.87 -5.85 3.87
CA ALA A 286 -5.30 -6.57 2.74
C ALA A 286 -6.06 -7.88 2.58
N LEU A 287 -6.28 -8.31 1.34
CA LEU A 287 -6.83 -9.61 0.98
C LEU A 287 -5.71 -10.43 0.33
N ALA A 288 -5.58 -11.69 0.70
CA ALA A 288 -4.60 -12.61 0.11
C ALA A 288 -4.95 -14.05 0.47
N ASP A 289 -4.70 -14.99 -0.43
CA ASP A 289 -4.73 -16.42 -0.13
C ASP A 289 -3.45 -16.78 0.66
N LEU A 290 -3.54 -16.91 1.99
CA LEU A 290 -2.36 -17.08 2.84
C LEU A 290 -1.95 -18.55 3.01
N ASP A 291 -2.84 -19.51 2.75
CA ASP A 291 -2.53 -20.95 2.85
C ASP A 291 -2.66 -21.75 1.54
N GLY A 292 -3.00 -21.09 0.43
CA GLY A 292 -3.05 -21.68 -0.91
C GLY A 292 -4.29 -22.54 -1.14
N ASP A 293 -5.40 -22.25 -0.46
CA ASP A 293 -6.64 -23.03 -0.55
C ASP A 293 -7.68 -22.46 -1.51
N GLY A 294 -7.43 -21.27 -2.07
CA GLY A 294 -8.29 -20.55 -3.01
C GLY A 294 -9.16 -19.48 -2.36
N ASP A 295 -9.50 -19.61 -1.06
CA ASP A 295 -10.25 -18.59 -0.34
C ASP A 295 -9.29 -17.47 0.12
N LEU A 296 -9.73 -16.21 0.07
CA LEU A 296 -8.87 -15.10 0.52
C LEU A 296 -9.02 -14.87 2.03
N GLU A 297 -7.89 -14.77 2.72
CA GLU A 297 -7.84 -14.24 4.07
C GLU A 297 -7.89 -12.72 4.10
N ILE A 298 -8.49 -12.21 5.18
CA ILE A 298 -8.65 -10.78 5.43
C ILE A 298 -7.69 -10.37 6.55
N VAL A 299 -6.67 -9.60 6.20
CA VAL A 299 -5.69 -9.04 7.12
C VAL A 299 -6.09 -7.62 7.52
N VAL A 300 -6.23 -7.39 8.82
CA VAL A 300 -6.73 -6.12 9.36
C VAL A 300 -5.92 -5.66 10.57
N GLY A 301 -5.68 -4.36 10.65
CA GLY A 301 -5.17 -3.76 11.88
C GLY A 301 -6.29 -3.20 12.75
N ALA A 302 -6.05 -3.12 14.06
CA ALA A 302 -7.00 -2.63 15.04
C ALA A 302 -6.32 -1.83 16.17
N HIS A 303 -7.10 -1.04 16.90
CA HIS A 303 -6.62 -0.11 17.93
C HIS A 303 -7.24 -0.35 19.31
N GLN A 304 -7.01 0.60 20.24
CA GLN A 304 -7.56 0.63 21.59
C GLN A 304 -7.03 -0.51 22.49
N SER A 305 -7.87 -1.07 23.35
CA SER A 305 -7.47 -2.12 24.29
C SER A 305 -7.12 -3.46 23.61
N ALA A 306 -7.44 -3.60 22.33
CA ALA A 306 -7.17 -4.78 21.53
C ALA A 306 -6.31 -4.43 20.30
N ALA A 307 -5.37 -3.50 20.45
CA ALA A 307 -4.54 -3.02 19.35
C ALA A 307 -3.57 -4.10 18.85
N GLY A 308 -3.56 -4.33 17.53
CA GLY A 308 -2.87 -5.45 16.91
C GLY A 308 -3.27 -5.67 15.45
N CYS A 309 -2.61 -6.63 14.82
CA CYS A 309 -2.97 -7.17 13.52
C CYS A 309 -3.74 -8.49 13.71
N TYR A 310 -4.76 -8.69 12.90
CA TYR A 310 -5.73 -9.78 12.95
C TYR A 310 -5.90 -10.35 11.55
N VAL A 311 -6.16 -11.64 11.47
CA VAL A 311 -6.44 -12.35 10.21
C VAL A 311 -7.69 -13.21 10.40
N PHE A 312 -8.59 -13.16 9.43
CA PHE A 312 -9.84 -13.89 9.40
C PHE A 312 -10.01 -14.59 8.07
N HIS A 313 -10.59 -15.80 8.09
CA HIS A 313 -11.13 -16.42 6.89
C HIS A 313 -12.40 -15.68 6.44
N HIS A 314 -12.82 -15.93 5.20
CA HIS A 314 -14.05 -15.39 4.60
C HIS A 314 -15.31 -15.69 5.44
N ASP A 315 -15.39 -16.83 6.14
CA ASP A 315 -16.50 -17.20 7.04
C ASP A 315 -16.49 -16.46 8.40
N GLY A 316 -15.50 -15.58 8.59
CA GLY A 316 -15.29 -14.78 9.80
C GLY A 316 -14.67 -15.56 10.96
N SER A 317 -14.27 -16.82 10.79
CA SER A 317 -13.45 -17.53 11.77
C SER A 317 -12.02 -16.95 11.81
N GLY A 318 -11.30 -17.17 12.91
CA GLY A 318 -9.96 -16.60 13.08
C GLY A 318 -8.91 -17.51 12.44
N TYR A 319 -7.94 -16.91 11.77
CA TYR A 319 -6.86 -17.64 11.11
C TYR A 319 -5.83 -18.18 12.13
N PRO A 320 -5.30 -19.40 11.96
CA PRO A 320 -4.33 -20.00 12.88
C PRO A 320 -3.12 -19.10 13.15
N GLY A 321 -2.76 -18.94 14.43
CA GLY A 321 -1.62 -18.11 14.84
C GLY A 321 -1.95 -16.64 15.10
N TRP A 322 -3.15 -16.16 14.73
CA TRP A 322 -3.60 -14.78 14.91
C TRP A 322 -4.62 -14.63 16.04
N PRO A 323 -4.73 -13.44 16.66
CA PRO A 323 -4.09 -12.16 16.33
C PRO A 323 -2.70 -11.94 16.94
N LYS A 324 -2.00 -10.90 16.46
CA LYS A 324 -0.76 -10.35 17.04
C LYS A 324 -1.04 -9.00 17.69
N LEU A 325 -1.17 -9.02 19.02
CA LEU A 325 -1.36 -7.79 19.80
C LEU A 325 -0.02 -7.08 19.99
N VAL A 326 0.08 -5.85 19.49
CA VAL A 326 1.33 -5.04 19.54
C VAL A 326 1.26 -3.91 20.58
N GLY A 327 0.18 -3.88 21.38
CA GLY A 327 0.04 -3.05 22.59
C GLY A 327 0.01 -1.54 22.37
N THR A 328 -0.01 -1.08 21.13
CA THR A 328 0.04 0.33 20.71
C THR A 328 -0.82 0.52 19.46
N TRP A 329 -1.29 1.75 19.23
CA TRP A 329 -2.08 2.09 18.05
C TRP A 329 -1.26 1.93 16.77
N THR A 330 -1.93 1.60 15.67
CA THR A 330 -1.31 1.55 14.34
C THR A 330 -2.23 2.13 13.27
N PHE A 331 -1.89 3.28 12.69
CA PHE A 331 -2.61 3.72 11.48
C PHE A 331 -2.07 3.05 10.22
N CYS A 332 -1.11 2.13 10.32
CA CYS A 332 -0.57 1.41 9.18
C CYS A 332 -1.66 0.49 8.59
N PRO A 333 -1.92 0.54 7.28
CA PRO A 333 -2.57 -0.56 6.59
C PRO A 333 -1.58 -1.74 6.50
N PRO A 334 -2.00 -2.99 6.77
CA PRO A 334 -1.15 -4.15 6.55
C PRO A 334 -0.76 -4.26 5.08
N THR A 335 0.42 -4.83 4.85
CA THR A 335 0.95 -5.20 3.54
C THR A 335 1.16 -6.71 3.54
N VAL A 336 0.75 -7.39 2.45
CA VAL A 336 0.98 -8.82 2.24
C VAL A 336 1.86 -8.99 1.01
N THR A 337 2.84 -9.88 1.07
CA THR A 337 3.74 -10.16 -0.06
C THR A 337 4.46 -11.48 0.16
N ASP A 338 4.87 -12.16 -0.90
CA ASP A 338 5.93 -13.17 -0.84
C ASP A 338 7.28 -12.45 -0.79
N LEU A 339 7.87 -12.30 0.41
CA LEU A 339 9.02 -11.41 0.60
C LEU A 339 10.31 -11.98 -0.01
N GLU A 340 10.43 -13.30 -0.12
CA GLU A 340 11.62 -13.96 -0.69
C GLU A 340 11.35 -14.80 -1.94
N ASN A 341 10.17 -14.64 -2.54
CA ASN A 341 9.69 -15.44 -3.68
C ASN A 341 9.80 -16.96 -3.42
N ASP A 342 9.45 -17.39 -2.20
CA ASP A 342 9.53 -18.80 -1.78
C ASP A 342 8.17 -19.53 -1.80
N GLY A 343 7.11 -18.84 -2.22
CA GLY A 343 5.74 -19.32 -2.30
C GLY A 343 5.00 -19.25 -0.96
N THR A 344 5.56 -18.59 0.06
CA THR A 344 4.89 -18.34 1.33
C THR A 344 4.73 -16.85 1.57
N LEU A 345 3.56 -16.43 2.05
CA LEU A 345 3.26 -15.02 2.22
C LEU A 345 3.65 -14.52 3.62
N GLU A 346 4.24 -13.33 3.64
CA GLU A 346 4.49 -12.52 4.82
C GLU A 346 3.42 -11.45 4.99
N ILE A 347 3.12 -11.16 6.26
CA ILE A 347 2.30 -10.03 6.68
C ILE A 347 3.18 -9.00 7.36
N LEU A 348 3.12 -7.76 6.88
CA LEU A 348 3.82 -6.61 7.42
C LEU A 348 2.83 -5.63 8.05
N ASP A 349 3.13 -5.12 9.24
CA ASP A 349 2.32 -4.06 9.89
C ASP A 349 3.20 -3.11 10.69
N GLY A 350 2.93 -1.81 10.54
CA GLY A 350 3.57 -0.73 11.27
C GLY A 350 2.93 -0.46 12.63
N ARG A 351 3.46 0.52 13.38
CA ARG A 351 2.82 1.07 14.57
C ARG A 351 3.20 2.50 14.88
N ALA A 352 2.46 3.15 15.78
CA ALA A 352 2.81 4.47 16.31
C ALA A 352 4.10 4.49 17.13
N GLY A 353 4.48 3.37 17.75
CA GLY A 353 5.70 3.24 18.53
C GLY A 353 5.86 4.31 19.62
N PHE A 354 7.10 4.70 19.91
CA PHE A 354 7.44 5.69 20.93
C PHE A 354 8.29 6.80 20.33
N VAL A 355 7.93 8.06 20.59
CA VAL A 355 8.64 9.24 20.05
C VAL A 355 10.08 9.41 20.57
N SER A 356 10.46 8.69 21.63
CA SER A 356 11.81 8.74 22.23
C SER A 356 12.20 7.42 22.88
N GLY A 357 13.47 7.04 22.76
CA GLY A 357 13.99 5.76 23.28
C GLY A 357 13.65 4.59 22.36
N PRO A 358 14.14 3.36 22.63
CA PRO A 358 13.98 2.25 21.69
C PRO A 358 12.51 2.00 21.33
N SER A 359 12.21 1.88 20.04
CA SER A 359 10.86 1.56 19.57
C SER A 359 10.87 0.77 18.27
N SER A 360 10.06 -0.28 18.23
CA SER A 360 9.74 -1.02 17.02
C SER A 360 8.86 -0.18 16.08
N LEU A 361 9.24 -0.10 14.81
CA LEU A 361 8.53 0.67 13.79
C LEU A 361 7.49 -0.21 13.08
N PHE A 362 7.89 -1.42 12.71
CA PHE A 362 7.05 -2.41 12.03
C PHE A 362 7.54 -3.84 12.31
N TRP A 363 6.68 -4.80 11.99
CA TRP A 363 6.95 -6.25 12.05
C TRP A 363 6.79 -6.87 10.68
N VAL A 364 7.40 -8.05 10.55
CA VAL A 364 7.13 -9.01 9.48
C VAL A 364 6.85 -10.35 10.16
N TRP A 365 5.71 -10.95 9.83
CA TRP A 365 5.32 -12.28 10.29
C TRP A 365 5.12 -13.19 9.07
N ASN A 366 5.44 -14.47 9.21
CA ASN A 366 4.89 -15.49 8.31
C ASN A 366 3.35 -15.51 8.42
N ALA A 367 2.67 -16.10 7.43
CA ALA A 367 1.23 -16.39 7.49
C ALA A 367 0.79 -17.08 8.79
N ASP A 368 1.59 -18.01 9.34
CA ASP A 368 1.32 -18.70 10.62
C ASP A 368 1.49 -17.81 11.88
N GLY A 369 1.85 -16.55 11.68
CA GLY A 369 2.04 -15.54 12.71
C GLY A 369 3.37 -15.64 13.46
N VAL A 370 4.31 -16.48 13.04
CA VAL A 370 5.68 -16.48 13.58
C VAL A 370 6.41 -15.23 13.08
N VAL A 371 7.02 -14.48 14.02
CA VAL A 371 7.82 -13.30 13.67
C VAL A 371 9.07 -13.74 12.89
N ARG A 372 9.33 -13.10 11.75
CA ARG A 372 10.51 -13.33 10.93
C ARG A 372 11.81 -12.96 11.68
N PRO A 373 12.91 -13.70 11.50
CA PRO A 373 14.22 -13.29 12.00
C PRO A 373 14.59 -11.88 11.52
N GLY A 374 15.18 -11.06 12.40
CA GLY A 374 15.46 -9.65 12.10
C GLY A 374 14.36 -8.68 12.55
N PHE A 375 13.14 -9.17 12.75
CA PHE A 375 11.98 -8.35 13.13
C PHE A 375 11.57 -8.52 14.61
N PRO A 376 10.90 -7.53 15.21
CA PRO A 376 10.53 -6.23 14.63
C PRO A 376 11.71 -5.31 14.31
N PHE A 377 11.56 -4.54 13.25
CA PHE A 377 12.52 -3.49 12.91
C PHE A 377 12.44 -2.38 13.97
N THR A 378 13.53 -2.17 14.70
CA THR A 378 13.53 -1.38 15.93
C THR A 378 14.60 -0.29 15.90
N GLN A 379 14.19 0.95 16.20
CA GLN A 379 15.10 2.09 16.24
C GLN A 379 15.42 2.52 17.67
N PRO A 380 16.71 2.76 18.02
CA PRO A 380 17.15 3.03 19.39
C PRO A 380 16.65 4.38 19.93
N THR A 381 16.35 5.31 19.04
CA THR A 381 15.98 6.69 19.41
C THR A 381 14.48 6.94 19.33
N GLY A 382 13.71 5.93 18.89
CA GLY A 382 12.25 5.97 18.81
C GLY A 382 11.75 6.08 17.37
N GLY A 383 10.43 6.12 17.23
CA GLY A 383 9.72 6.24 15.98
C GLY A 383 8.57 5.24 15.93
N GLY A 384 7.84 5.33 14.83
CA GLY A 384 6.76 4.44 14.46
C GLY A 384 6.47 4.63 12.98
N SER A 385 6.14 3.55 12.27
CA SER A 385 5.65 3.62 10.90
C SER A 385 4.13 3.49 10.91
N GLU A 386 3.44 4.50 10.36
CA GLU A 386 1.97 4.58 10.37
C GLU A 386 1.41 4.88 8.98
N GLY A 387 2.29 5.03 7.98
CA GLY A 387 2.01 5.00 6.56
C GLY A 387 1.91 3.57 6.02
N PRO A 388 1.59 3.41 4.73
CA PRO A 388 1.77 2.14 4.04
C PRO A 388 3.23 1.69 4.09
N LEU A 389 3.44 0.39 4.22
CA LEU A 389 4.73 -0.26 4.00
C LEU A 389 4.77 -0.70 2.54
N THR A 390 5.78 -0.25 1.82
CA THR A 390 5.95 -0.54 0.39
C THR A 390 7.01 -1.60 0.23
N VAL A 391 6.80 -2.54 -0.68
CA VAL A 391 7.77 -3.61 -0.96
C VAL A 391 7.97 -3.79 -2.45
N ALA A 392 9.21 -3.99 -2.86
CA ALA A 392 9.63 -4.29 -4.23
C ALA A 392 11.03 -4.91 -4.20
N ASP A 393 11.33 -5.77 -5.18
CA ASP A 393 12.67 -6.31 -5.41
C ASP A 393 13.47 -5.27 -6.20
N ILE A 394 14.30 -4.48 -5.53
CA ILE A 394 14.97 -3.33 -6.17
C ILE A 394 16.31 -3.69 -6.81
N ASP A 395 16.79 -4.92 -6.62
CA ASP A 395 18.10 -5.35 -7.14
C ASP A 395 18.05 -6.63 -7.99
N GLY A 396 16.85 -7.18 -8.19
CA GLY A 396 16.56 -8.31 -9.07
C GLY A 396 17.05 -9.65 -8.52
N ASP A 397 17.28 -9.76 -7.21
CA ASP A 397 17.76 -10.99 -6.58
C ASP A 397 16.62 -11.97 -6.21
N GLY A 398 15.36 -11.56 -6.43
CA GLY A 398 14.16 -12.30 -6.11
C GLY A 398 13.71 -12.12 -4.65
N VAL A 399 14.36 -11.28 -3.87
CA VAL A 399 13.99 -10.90 -2.51
C VAL A 399 13.55 -9.45 -2.52
N LYS A 400 12.43 -9.15 -1.87
CA LYS A 400 11.85 -7.81 -1.85
C LYS A 400 12.38 -7.01 -0.67
N GLU A 401 12.70 -5.75 -0.93
CA GLU A 401 13.03 -4.73 0.07
C GLU A 401 11.78 -4.09 0.66
N ILE A 402 11.92 -3.51 1.85
CA ILE A 402 10.83 -2.89 2.61
C ILE A 402 11.12 -1.41 2.84
N PHE A 403 10.17 -0.54 2.48
CA PHE A 403 10.23 0.90 2.74
C PHE A 403 9.19 1.34 3.75
N ALA A 404 9.63 2.10 4.76
CA ALA A 404 8.79 2.51 5.88
C ALA A 404 8.94 4.00 6.23
N ASP A 405 7.81 4.66 6.47
CA ASP A 405 7.78 6.04 6.98
C ASP A 405 8.17 6.14 8.46
N SER A 406 8.17 7.36 8.98
CA SER A 406 8.36 7.59 10.41
C SER A 406 7.50 8.75 10.92
N ASN A 407 6.89 8.55 12.07
CA ASN A 407 6.28 9.60 12.86
C ASN A 407 7.28 10.42 13.68
N ARG A 408 8.55 10.49 13.26
CA ARG A 408 9.56 11.42 13.82
C ARG A 408 10.02 12.46 12.80
N MET A 409 10.37 13.65 13.32
CA MET A 409 11.11 14.68 12.58
C MET A 409 12.24 15.23 13.47
N GLN A 410 13.41 15.48 12.89
CA GLN A 410 14.54 16.16 13.54
C GLN A 410 15.16 17.14 12.56
N ASP A 411 15.42 18.36 13.02
CA ASP A 411 16.01 19.45 12.22
C ASP A 411 15.21 19.70 10.92
N ASN A 412 13.87 19.64 11.03
CA ASN A 412 12.92 19.74 9.93
C ASN A 412 13.09 18.67 8.84
N GLN A 413 13.71 17.54 9.14
CA GLN A 413 13.83 16.39 8.24
C GLN A 413 13.16 15.14 8.83
N GLY A 414 12.38 14.45 8.01
CA GLY A 414 11.73 13.19 8.31
C GLY A 414 12.65 12.00 8.08
N TRP A 415 12.09 10.80 8.15
CA TRP A 415 12.80 9.56 7.84
C TRP A 415 11.98 8.70 6.89
N LEU A 416 12.63 8.19 5.86
CA LEU A 416 12.18 7.03 5.11
C LEU A 416 13.24 5.95 5.30
N TRP A 417 12.83 4.81 5.85
CA TRP A 417 13.68 3.64 6.02
C TRP A 417 13.60 2.77 4.77
N GLY A 418 14.72 2.13 4.44
CA GLY A 418 14.82 1.06 3.46
C GLY A 418 15.52 -0.10 4.15
N VAL A 419 14.91 -1.26 4.14
CA VAL A 419 15.31 -2.42 4.94
C VAL A 419 15.22 -3.68 4.07
N ASP A 420 16.23 -4.54 4.11
CA ASP A 420 16.18 -5.85 3.44
C ASP A 420 15.23 -6.83 4.16
N ALA A 421 14.93 -7.96 3.53
CA ALA A 421 14.09 -9.01 4.11
C ALA A 421 14.68 -9.67 5.38
N ALA A 422 15.97 -9.47 5.66
CA ALA A 422 16.63 -9.94 6.87
C ALA A 422 16.63 -8.89 8.02
N GLY A 423 16.03 -7.71 7.81
CA GLY A 423 15.93 -6.63 8.79
C GLY A 423 17.18 -5.75 8.90
N ASN A 424 18.05 -5.72 7.88
CA ASN A 424 19.20 -4.81 7.81
C ASN A 424 18.85 -3.54 7.03
N ASP A 425 19.42 -2.41 7.45
CA ASP A 425 19.31 -1.16 6.70
C ASP A 425 19.95 -1.30 5.30
N LEU A 426 19.26 -0.82 4.28
CA LEU A 426 19.78 -0.76 2.91
C LEU A 426 20.87 0.31 2.77
N PRO A 427 21.83 0.14 1.84
CA PRO A 427 22.77 1.18 1.47
C PRO A 427 22.08 2.50 1.12
N GLY A 428 22.60 3.61 1.64
CA GLY A 428 22.01 4.94 1.42
C GLY A 428 20.79 5.30 2.28
N PHE A 429 20.23 4.34 3.05
CA PHE A 429 19.10 4.59 3.95
C PHE A 429 19.54 4.84 5.41
N PRO A 430 18.71 5.53 6.22
CA PRO A 430 17.43 6.16 5.85
C PRO A 430 17.60 7.44 5.03
N LEU A 431 16.66 7.70 4.11
CA LEU A 431 16.52 9.00 3.46
C LEU A 431 15.96 10.03 4.45
N ARG A 432 16.41 11.28 4.29
CA ARG A 432 16.12 12.40 5.21
C ARG A 432 15.48 13.59 4.48
N PRO A 433 14.32 13.41 3.81
CA PRO A 433 13.63 14.51 3.13
C PRO A 433 13.24 15.60 4.12
N GLN A 434 13.11 16.84 3.64
CA GLN A 434 12.57 17.94 4.45
C GLN A 434 11.11 17.65 4.78
N GLY A 435 10.69 17.88 6.01
CA GLY A 435 9.32 17.65 6.47
C GLY A 435 9.07 16.23 6.97
N PHE A 436 7.88 16.03 7.51
CA PHE A 436 7.43 14.81 8.16
C PHE A 436 6.94 13.79 7.13
N THR A 437 7.39 12.55 7.21
CA THR A 437 6.96 11.42 6.34
C THR A 437 5.70 10.72 6.88
N TYR A 438 5.30 11.04 8.11
CA TYR A 438 4.17 10.46 8.82
C TYR A 438 2.91 10.24 7.97
N LEU A 439 2.41 9.01 7.98
CA LEU A 439 1.21 8.50 7.29
C LEU A 439 1.32 8.38 5.76
N ASN A 440 2.46 8.70 5.14
CA ASN A 440 2.60 8.70 3.69
C ASN A 440 3.23 7.42 3.12
N GLY A 441 4.23 6.84 3.76
CA GLY A 441 5.01 5.74 3.16
C GLY A 441 5.71 6.20 1.88
N ALA A 442 6.14 5.23 1.06
CA ALA A 442 6.70 5.48 -0.26
C ALA A 442 5.74 4.96 -1.35
N THR A 443 5.98 5.38 -2.58
CA THR A 443 5.48 4.75 -3.80
C THR A 443 6.69 4.38 -4.63
N ILE A 444 6.71 3.19 -5.22
CA ILE A 444 7.83 2.72 -6.05
C ILE A 444 7.35 2.38 -7.46
N GLY A 445 8.17 2.66 -8.46
CA GLY A 445 7.90 2.36 -9.88
C GLY A 445 9.02 2.92 -10.76
N ASP A 446 9.23 2.34 -11.95
CA ASP A 446 10.17 2.85 -12.96
C ASP A 446 9.51 4.02 -13.70
N VAL A 447 9.80 5.25 -13.25
CA VAL A 447 9.14 6.48 -13.70
C VAL A 447 9.84 7.06 -14.92
N ASP A 448 11.16 6.87 -15.06
CA ASP A 448 11.91 7.38 -16.22
C ASP A 448 12.18 6.35 -17.33
N GLY A 449 11.85 5.09 -17.12
CA GLY A 449 11.93 3.99 -18.08
C GLY A 449 13.37 3.52 -18.32
N ASP A 450 14.29 3.76 -17.38
CA ASP A 450 15.69 3.38 -17.53
C ASP A 450 16.01 1.97 -16.98
N GLY A 451 15.01 1.31 -16.39
CA GLY A 451 15.10 -0.06 -15.89
C GLY A 451 15.64 -0.16 -14.46
N ASP A 452 15.63 0.93 -13.71
CA ASP A 452 15.64 0.94 -12.26
C ASP A 452 14.39 1.63 -11.68
N TYR A 453 14.23 1.58 -10.35
CA TYR A 453 13.01 2.06 -9.69
C TYR A 453 13.19 3.46 -9.11
N GLU A 454 12.16 4.30 -9.18
CA GLU A 454 12.08 5.52 -8.39
C GLU A 454 11.24 5.35 -7.12
N LEU A 455 11.67 5.99 -6.04
CA LEU A 455 10.87 6.22 -4.84
C LEU A 455 10.22 7.60 -4.84
N GLY A 456 8.90 7.61 -4.95
CA GLY A 456 8.03 8.75 -4.67
C GLY A 456 7.74 8.91 -3.18
N VAL A 457 8.05 10.07 -2.60
CA VAL A 457 7.87 10.33 -1.15
C VAL A 457 7.18 11.65 -0.91
N VAL A 458 6.02 11.60 -0.25
CA VAL A 458 5.30 12.80 0.20
C VAL A 458 5.69 13.13 1.64
N THR A 459 6.14 14.37 1.85
CA THR A 459 6.40 14.90 3.19
C THR A 459 5.70 16.22 3.42
N TYR A 460 5.67 16.71 4.67
CA TYR A 460 5.13 18.04 4.94
C TYR A 460 5.81 18.79 6.08
N LEU A 461 5.86 20.11 5.96
CA LEU A 461 6.32 21.03 6.99
C LEU A 461 5.47 22.29 6.96
N ASP A 462 4.91 22.67 8.11
CA ASP A 462 4.01 23.82 8.26
C ASP A 462 2.84 23.78 7.27
N LEU A 463 2.80 24.68 6.29
CA LEU A 463 1.74 24.78 5.27
C LEU A 463 2.16 24.25 3.90
N THR A 464 3.32 23.58 3.82
CA THR A 464 3.87 23.06 2.58
C THR A 464 3.99 21.54 2.66
N ALA A 465 3.56 20.85 1.62
CA ALA A 465 3.96 19.48 1.36
C ALA A 465 5.01 19.45 0.24
N PHE A 466 5.92 18.50 0.32
CA PHE A 466 6.96 18.27 -0.68
C PHE A 466 6.70 16.89 -1.28
N VAL A 467 6.86 16.79 -2.60
CA VAL A 467 6.90 15.51 -3.30
C VAL A 467 8.33 15.33 -3.76
N TYR A 468 8.98 14.28 -3.27
CA TYR A 468 10.32 13.87 -3.66
C TYR A 468 10.24 12.69 -4.62
N LEU A 469 11.19 12.63 -5.55
CA LEU A 469 11.42 11.49 -6.42
C LEU A 469 12.91 11.13 -6.34
N TYR A 470 13.23 9.93 -5.89
CA TYR A 470 14.59 9.43 -5.76
C TYR A 470 14.80 8.27 -6.71
N ASP A 471 15.78 8.30 -7.60
CA ASP A 471 16.13 7.14 -8.42
C ASP A 471 16.95 6.15 -7.58
N LEU A 472 16.67 4.86 -7.75
CA LEU A 472 17.34 3.76 -7.09
C LEU A 472 18.30 3.11 -8.08
N THR A 473 19.57 3.48 -7.98
CA THR A 473 20.67 3.06 -8.87
C THR A 473 20.93 1.55 -9.07
N GLN A 474 20.15 0.65 -8.44
CA GLN A 474 20.25 -0.80 -8.63
C GLN A 474 19.33 -1.22 -9.78
N SER A 475 19.91 -1.74 -10.85
CA SER A 475 19.16 -2.09 -12.05
C SER A 475 18.41 -3.40 -11.88
N TYR A 476 17.08 -3.32 -11.83
CA TYR A 476 16.18 -4.35 -12.35
C TYR A 476 14.78 -3.75 -12.59
N GLY A 477 14.13 -4.17 -13.67
CA GLY A 477 12.79 -3.73 -14.07
C GLY A 477 11.69 -4.57 -13.40
N PRO A 478 10.42 -4.17 -13.53
CA PRO A 478 9.29 -4.83 -12.88
C PRO A 478 9.27 -6.34 -13.12
N ALA A 479 9.30 -7.14 -12.05
CA ALA A 479 8.95 -8.55 -12.11
C ALA A 479 7.46 -8.64 -11.81
N CYS A 480 6.64 -9.25 -12.66
CA CYS A 480 5.18 -9.12 -12.57
C CYS A 480 4.53 -9.63 -11.27
N ASN A 481 5.30 -10.23 -10.35
CA ASN A 481 4.94 -10.40 -8.95
C ASN A 481 5.44 -9.21 -8.12
N ASP A 482 5.15 -7.99 -8.57
CA ASP A 482 5.75 -6.70 -8.16
C ASP A 482 5.28 -6.25 -6.77
N GLY A 483 5.25 -7.16 -5.80
CA GLY A 483 5.07 -6.85 -4.39
C GLY A 483 3.82 -6.02 -4.11
N TRP A 484 4.00 -4.94 -3.35
CA TRP A 484 2.93 -4.06 -2.90
C TRP A 484 3.46 -2.61 -3.04
N PRO A 485 3.55 -2.09 -4.28
CA PRO A 485 4.40 -0.95 -4.65
C PRO A 485 3.82 0.40 -4.22
N ILE A 486 2.54 0.42 -3.83
CA ILE A 486 1.81 1.62 -3.44
C ILE A 486 0.85 1.31 -2.29
N TYR A 487 0.30 2.35 -1.66
CA TYR A 487 -0.80 2.19 -0.73
C TYR A 487 -1.95 1.39 -1.35
N HIS A 488 -2.25 0.26 -0.71
CA HIS A 488 -3.40 -0.61 -1.00
C HIS A 488 -3.28 -1.38 -2.32
N GLY A 489 -2.08 -1.91 -2.57
CA GLY A 489 -1.76 -2.81 -3.68
C GLY A 489 -1.40 -2.04 -4.94
N HIS A 490 -2.39 -1.40 -5.56
CA HIS A 490 -2.30 -0.87 -6.93
C HIS A 490 -2.95 0.53 -7.07
N ALA A 491 -3.00 1.06 -8.30
CA ALA A 491 -3.51 2.40 -8.59
C ALA A 491 -5.02 2.54 -8.33
N GLU A 492 -5.77 1.45 -8.47
CA GLU A 492 -7.20 1.27 -8.22
C GLU A 492 -7.51 1.24 -6.72
N ARG A 493 -6.51 0.81 -5.93
CA ARG A 493 -6.56 0.65 -4.47
C ARG A 493 -7.58 -0.39 -4.03
N GLY A 494 -7.57 -1.55 -4.68
CA GLY A 494 -8.39 -2.72 -4.36
C GLY A 494 -7.95 -3.50 -3.14
N GLY A 495 -6.68 -3.38 -2.69
CA GLY A 495 -6.20 -4.05 -1.47
C GLY A 495 -6.09 -5.57 -1.55
N LEU A 496 -6.19 -6.15 -2.75
CA LEU A 496 -5.88 -7.54 -3.04
C LEU A 496 -4.37 -7.68 -3.31
N TYR A 497 -3.72 -8.63 -2.66
CA TYR A 497 -2.45 -9.18 -3.13
C TYR A 497 -2.78 -10.34 -4.07
N ASP A 498 -2.48 -10.16 -5.34
CA ASP A 498 -2.54 -11.20 -6.33
C ASP A 498 -1.11 -11.51 -6.80
N PRO A 499 -0.56 -12.71 -6.50
CA PRO A 499 0.75 -13.10 -6.98
C PRO A 499 0.73 -13.45 -8.48
N THR A 500 -0.47 -13.56 -9.08
CA THR A 500 -0.59 -13.78 -10.51
C THR A 500 -0.25 -12.49 -11.24
N CYS A 501 0.71 -12.64 -12.13
CA CYS A 501 1.09 -11.62 -13.05
C CYS A 501 -0.07 -11.43 -14.03
N ASP A 502 -0.60 -10.22 -14.17
CA ASP A 502 -1.50 -9.91 -15.27
C ASP A 502 -0.75 -10.16 -16.58
N CYS A 503 -1.02 -11.33 -17.15
CA CYS A 503 -0.32 -11.91 -18.27
C CYS A 503 -1.39 -12.39 -19.23
N PRO A 504 -2.17 -11.47 -19.83
CA PRO A 504 -3.27 -11.83 -20.71
C PRO A 504 -2.77 -12.68 -21.89
N GLU A 505 -1.49 -12.56 -22.25
CA GLU A 505 -0.82 -13.42 -23.22
C GLU A 505 -0.63 -14.89 -22.79
N ASP A 506 -0.71 -15.22 -21.50
CA ASP A 506 -0.71 -16.59 -20.96
C ASP A 506 -2.13 -17.17 -20.98
N LEU A 507 -2.57 -17.43 -22.20
CA LEU A 507 -3.92 -17.89 -22.54
C LEU A 507 -4.24 -19.27 -21.97
N ASP A 508 -3.24 -20.07 -21.59
CA ASP A 508 -3.43 -21.36 -20.94
C ASP A 508 -3.19 -21.36 -19.42
N GLN A 509 -2.95 -20.18 -18.83
CA GLN A 509 -2.74 -19.95 -17.39
C GLN A 509 -1.65 -20.85 -16.81
N SER A 510 -0.58 -21.09 -17.58
CA SER A 510 0.54 -21.93 -17.17
C SER A 510 1.57 -21.18 -16.31
N GLY A 511 1.48 -19.85 -16.25
CA GLY A 511 2.48 -18.94 -15.70
C GLY A 511 3.61 -18.59 -16.67
N ASP A 512 3.53 -19.03 -17.94
CA ASP A 512 4.56 -18.84 -18.98
C ASP A 512 3.89 -18.51 -20.34
N VAL A 513 4.13 -17.33 -20.90
CA VAL A 513 3.79 -17.02 -22.30
C VAL A 513 4.71 -17.79 -23.22
N GLY A 514 4.15 -18.74 -23.96
CA GLY A 514 4.94 -19.65 -24.76
C GLY A 514 4.23 -20.18 -25.99
N PHE A 515 4.67 -21.37 -26.39
CA PHE A 515 4.22 -21.96 -27.64
C PHE A 515 2.75 -22.38 -27.58
N THR A 516 2.20 -22.67 -26.39
CA THR A 516 0.80 -23.05 -26.26
C THR A 516 -0.12 -21.85 -26.46
N ASP A 517 0.25 -20.69 -25.94
CA ASP A 517 -0.51 -19.44 -26.08
C ASP A 517 -0.49 -18.93 -27.51
N LEU A 518 0.69 -19.01 -28.14
CA LEU A 518 0.80 -18.77 -29.58
C LEU A 518 -0.13 -19.67 -30.39
N LEU A 519 -0.28 -20.94 -29.99
CA LEU A 519 -1.21 -21.84 -30.65
C LEU A 519 -2.66 -21.47 -30.38
N ALA A 520 -3.01 -20.95 -29.20
CA ALA A 520 -4.36 -20.48 -28.87
C ALA A 520 -4.76 -19.32 -29.80
N VAL A 521 -3.94 -18.27 -29.91
CA VAL A 521 -4.16 -17.14 -30.85
C VAL A 521 -4.29 -17.64 -32.29
N LEU A 522 -3.37 -18.51 -32.75
CA LEU A 522 -3.41 -19.02 -34.12
C LEU A 522 -4.60 -19.95 -34.39
N ALA A 523 -5.11 -20.65 -33.38
CA ALA A 523 -6.25 -21.55 -33.51
C ALA A 523 -7.58 -20.80 -33.60
N ASN A 524 -7.69 -19.64 -32.95
CA ASN A 524 -8.89 -18.82 -32.88
C ASN A 524 -8.87 -17.59 -33.79
N TRP A 525 -7.96 -17.57 -34.77
CA TRP A 525 -7.80 -16.48 -35.73
C TRP A 525 -9.10 -16.08 -36.45
N GLY A 526 -9.44 -14.79 -36.38
CA GLY A 526 -10.59 -14.17 -37.01
C GLY A 526 -11.57 -13.54 -36.01
N PRO A 527 -12.78 -13.18 -36.46
CA PRO A 527 -13.75 -12.45 -35.65
C PRO A 527 -14.12 -13.23 -34.39
N CYS A 528 -14.02 -12.56 -33.25
CA CYS A 528 -14.23 -13.15 -31.95
C CYS A 528 -14.69 -12.07 -30.97
N ASP A 529 -15.97 -12.04 -30.64
CA ASP A 529 -16.50 -11.09 -29.65
C ASP A 529 -16.26 -11.66 -28.24
N GLY A 530 -15.27 -11.12 -27.53
CA GLY A 530 -15.01 -11.41 -26.11
C GLY A 530 -14.37 -12.77 -25.82
N CYS A 531 -13.48 -13.25 -26.68
CA CYS A 531 -12.63 -14.39 -26.35
C CYS A 531 -11.28 -13.95 -25.79
N ALA A 532 -10.66 -14.83 -25.00
CA ALA A 532 -9.39 -14.55 -24.35
C ALA A 532 -8.26 -14.24 -25.34
N GLU A 533 -8.33 -14.78 -26.57
CA GLU A 533 -7.32 -14.57 -27.60
C GLU A 533 -7.38 -13.21 -28.30
N ASP A 534 -8.43 -12.40 -28.08
CA ASP A 534 -8.59 -11.02 -28.57
C ASP A 534 -8.03 -10.06 -27.51
N LEU A 535 -6.71 -10.04 -27.41
CA LEU A 535 -5.93 -9.35 -26.38
C LEU A 535 -6.03 -7.83 -26.50
N ASP A 536 -6.23 -7.30 -27.71
CA ASP A 536 -6.44 -5.87 -27.94
C ASP A 536 -7.92 -5.44 -27.95
N GLN A 537 -8.82 -6.38 -27.64
CA GLN A 537 -10.28 -6.19 -27.57
C GLN A 537 -10.88 -5.56 -28.84
N SER A 538 -10.29 -5.83 -30.00
CA SER A 538 -10.75 -5.25 -31.27
C SER A 538 -11.98 -5.96 -31.85
N GLY A 539 -12.40 -7.08 -31.26
CA GLY A 539 -13.42 -7.99 -31.76
C GLY A 539 -12.90 -8.96 -32.83
N GLU A 540 -11.58 -9.04 -33.02
CA GLU A 540 -10.94 -9.92 -33.99
C GLU A 540 -9.56 -10.40 -33.50
N VAL A 541 -9.43 -11.70 -33.28
CA VAL A 541 -8.12 -12.34 -33.06
C VAL A 541 -7.30 -12.26 -34.34
N GLY A 542 -6.24 -11.47 -34.30
CA GLY A 542 -5.50 -11.06 -35.47
C GLY A 542 -4.02 -10.87 -35.21
N PHE A 543 -3.43 -9.99 -36.02
CA PHE A 543 -1.99 -9.80 -36.03
C PHE A 543 -1.49 -9.04 -34.80
N THR A 544 -2.33 -8.18 -34.20
CA THR A 544 -1.98 -7.44 -32.99
C THR A 544 -1.87 -8.38 -31.80
N ASP A 545 -2.82 -9.30 -31.62
CA ASP A 545 -2.81 -10.31 -30.53
C ASP A 545 -1.62 -11.25 -30.66
N LEU A 546 -1.31 -11.66 -31.90
CA LEU A 546 -0.10 -12.42 -32.18
C LEU A 546 1.17 -11.67 -31.77
N LEU A 547 1.21 -10.35 -31.98
CA LEU A 547 2.35 -9.54 -31.57
C LEU A 547 2.42 -9.41 -30.05
N ALA A 548 1.29 -9.28 -29.35
CA ALA A 548 1.24 -9.26 -27.89
C ALA A 548 1.87 -10.53 -27.29
N VAL A 549 1.40 -11.71 -27.70
CA VAL A 549 1.97 -13.00 -27.26
C VAL A 549 3.46 -13.12 -27.58
N LEU A 550 3.89 -12.68 -28.76
CA LEU A 550 5.31 -12.73 -29.13
C LEU A 550 6.17 -11.70 -28.38
N ALA A 551 5.60 -10.57 -27.98
CA ALA A 551 6.28 -9.53 -27.23
C ALA A 551 6.53 -9.95 -25.78
N ARG A 552 5.62 -10.73 -25.18
CA ARG A 552 5.70 -11.18 -23.78
C ARG A 552 6.31 -12.58 -23.59
N TRP A 553 6.93 -13.16 -24.62
CA TRP A 553 7.43 -14.54 -24.61
C TRP A 553 8.39 -14.86 -23.44
N GLY A 554 7.97 -15.79 -22.57
CA GLY A 554 8.71 -16.20 -21.37
C GLY A 554 7.78 -16.32 -20.15
N PRO A 555 8.36 -16.52 -18.95
CA PRO A 555 7.59 -16.47 -17.71
C PRO A 555 6.78 -15.18 -17.61
N CYS A 556 5.59 -15.30 -17.04
CA CYS A 556 4.76 -14.14 -16.76
C CYS A 556 5.35 -13.23 -15.68
N GLY A 557 6.38 -13.67 -14.95
CA GLY A 557 7.16 -12.94 -13.95
C GLY A 557 8.33 -12.13 -14.49
#